data_AF-Q70ZV0-F1
#
_entry.id   AF-Q70ZV0-F1
#
_cell.length_a   1.000
_cell.length_b   1.000
_cell.length_c   1.000
_cell.angle_alpha   90.00
_cell.angle_beta   90.00
_cell.angle_gamma   90.00
#
_symmetry.space_group_name_H-M   'P 1'
#
loop_
_entity.id
_entity.type
_entity.pdbx_description
1 polymer ?
#
loop_
_entity_poly.entity_id
_entity_poly.type
_entity_poly.pdbx_seq_one_letter_code
_entity_poly.pdbx_strand_id
1 'polypeptide(L)'
;MNEFIPLSAVRRNYGDVSGTRSVYLTFDDGPNPFCTPDVLDVLTQHRVPATFFVIGTYVANQPELIRRMVAEGHEVANHTMTHPDLSRCEPAEVHDEVLTASRAIRSACPQALPRHMRAPYGIWTQDVLATSAKAGLAAVHWSVDPRDWARPGVDRIVSSVLAA
;
A
#
# COMPACT_ATOMS: atom_id res chain seq x y z
N MET A 1 13.13 -24.02 -1.70
CA MET A 1 12.83 -23.57 -0.33
C MET A 1 12.89 -22.06 -0.35
N ASN A 2 11.75 -21.37 -0.28
CA ASN A 2 11.73 -19.91 -0.19
C ASN A 2 12.17 -19.54 1.22
N GLU A 3 13.37 -18.96 1.35
CA GLU A 3 13.80 -18.36 2.62
C GLU A 3 12.93 -17.13 2.88
N PHE A 4 12.09 -17.20 3.92
CA PHE A 4 11.41 -16.03 4.45
C PHE A 4 12.46 -15.02 4.90
N ILE A 5 12.46 -13.84 4.30
CA ILE A 5 13.36 -12.80 4.75
C ILE A 5 12.82 -12.27 6.08
N PRO A 6 13.64 -12.18 7.14
CA PRO A 6 13.22 -11.53 8.36
C PRO A 6 12.75 -10.11 8.04
N LEU A 7 11.63 -9.71 8.65
CA LEU A 7 10.99 -8.41 8.43
C LEU A 7 11.91 -7.19 8.71
N SER A 8 13.12 -7.41 9.25
CA SER A 8 14.20 -6.43 9.38
C SER A 8 14.82 -5.99 8.05
N ALA A 9 14.72 -6.78 6.98
CA ALA A 9 15.27 -6.44 5.67
C ALA A 9 14.37 -5.52 4.84
N VAL A 10 13.07 -5.47 5.17
CA VAL A 10 12.15 -4.47 4.60
C VAL A 10 12.14 -3.29 5.54
N ARG A 11 12.39 -2.10 5.00
CA ARG A 11 12.52 -0.89 5.81
C ARG A 11 11.20 -0.64 6.54
N ARG A 12 11.24 -0.75 7.87
CA ARG A 12 10.09 -0.48 8.76
C ARG A 12 10.04 0.97 9.22
N ASN A 13 11.20 1.62 9.25
CA ASN A 13 11.36 3.01 9.65
C ASN A 13 11.75 3.85 8.43
N TYR A 14 10.75 4.51 7.85
CA TYR A 14 10.96 5.60 6.91
C TYR A 14 11.27 6.85 7.72
N GLY A 15 12.46 6.88 8.31
CA GLY A 15 12.97 8.07 8.98
C GLY A 15 13.03 9.21 7.98
N ASP A 16 12.26 10.26 8.22
CA ASP A 16 12.45 11.52 7.51
C ASP A 16 13.88 12.01 7.81
N VAL A 17 14.64 12.26 6.75
CA VAL A 17 16.04 12.69 6.83
C VAL A 17 16.16 14.09 7.43
N SER A 18 15.04 14.81 7.56
CA SER A 18 14.93 16.13 8.17
C SER A 18 15.08 16.12 9.70
N GLY A 19 14.91 14.97 10.36
CA GLY A 19 14.90 14.87 11.82
C GLY A 19 13.58 15.29 12.48
N THR A 20 12.53 15.62 11.72
CA THR A 20 11.20 15.86 12.28
C THR A 20 10.49 14.57 12.67
N ARG A 21 9.75 14.61 13.78
CA ARG A 21 8.87 13.51 14.19
C ARG A 21 7.67 13.45 13.26
N SER A 22 7.70 12.49 12.33
CA SER A 22 6.66 12.30 11.32
C SER A 22 6.07 10.89 11.43
N VAL A 23 4.78 10.78 11.13
CA VAL A 23 4.07 9.50 10.93
C VAL A 23 3.48 9.48 9.52
N TYR A 24 3.39 8.30 8.93
CA TYR A 24 2.84 8.12 7.58
C TYR A 24 1.59 7.26 7.69
N LEU A 25 0.44 7.83 7.30
CA LEU A 25 -0.81 7.09 7.20
C LEU A 25 -0.83 6.33 5.89
N THR A 26 -1.09 5.03 5.97
CA THR A 26 -1.18 4.17 4.79
C THR A 26 -2.43 3.29 4.86
N PHE A 27 -3.12 3.12 3.74
CA PHE A 27 -4.34 2.33 3.65
C PHE A 27 -4.19 1.29 2.54
N ASP A 28 -4.47 0.04 2.86
CA ASP A 28 -4.36 -1.09 1.94
C ASP A 28 -5.74 -1.49 1.38
N ASP A 29 -5.74 -2.42 0.43
CA ASP A 29 -6.92 -3.10 -0.13
C ASP A 29 -7.95 -2.22 -0.87
N GLY A 30 -7.62 -0.95 -1.09
CA GLY A 30 -8.45 -0.03 -1.86
C GLY A 30 -8.24 -0.15 -3.38
N PRO A 31 -8.93 0.68 -4.18
CA PRO A 31 -10.03 1.55 -3.77
C PRO A 31 -11.32 0.77 -3.51
N ASN A 32 -12.00 1.07 -2.41
CA ASN A 32 -13.31 0.52 -2.05
C ASN A 32 -14.35 1.65 -2.07
N PRO A 33 -15.41 1.55 -2.89
CA PRO A 33 -16.38 2.64 -3.05
C PRO A 33 -17.19 2.95 -1.80
N PHE A 34 -17.22 2.05 -0.81
CA PHE A 34 -18.01 2.23 0.41
C PHE A 34 -17.26 2.86 1.57
N CYS A 35 -15.91 2.84 1.56
CA CYS A 35 -15.13 3.39 2.67
C CYS A 35 -14.01 4.33 2.24
N THR A 36 -13.42 4.14 1.05
CA THR A 36 -12.37 5.03 0.55
C THR A 36 -12.83 6.50 0.43
N PRO A 37 -14.05 6.82 -0.03
CA PRO A 37 -14.52 8.22 -0.04
C PRO A 37 -14.51 8.87 1.34
N ASP A 38 -15.01 8.17 2.36
CA ASP A 38 -15.10 8.69 3.73
C ASP A 38 -13.72 8.92 4.33
N VAL A 39 -12.75 8.02 4.05
CA VAL A 39 -11.35 8.20 4.46
C VAL A 39 -10.74 9.44 3.80
N LEU A 40 -10.96 9.62 2.49
CA LEU A 40 -10.47 10.79 1.75
C LEU A 40 -11.06 12.11 2.27
N ASP A 41 -12.36 12.11 2.61
CA ASP A 41 -13.04 13.27 3.20
C ASP A 41 -12.40 13.68 4.54
N VAL A 42 -12.14 12.71 5.42
CA VAL A 42 -11.47 12.96 6.72
C VAL A 42 -10.05 13.47 6.51
N LEU A 43 -9.26 12.85 5.62
CA LEU A 43 -7.90 13.29 5.33
C LEU A 43 -7.88 14.73 4.77
N THR A 44 -8.82 15.07 3.90
CA THR A 44 -9.00 16.42 3.36
C THR A 44 -9.36 17.43 4.45
N GLN A 45 -10.31 17.08 5.33
CA GLN A 45 -10.69 17.92 6.47
C GLN A 45 -9.48 18.26 7.35
N HIS A 46 -8.58 17.30 7.55
CA HIS A 46 -7.37 17.47 8.35
C HIS A 46 -6.16 17.98 7.56
N ARG A 47 -6.26 18.12 6.23
CA ARG A 47 -5.17 18.48 5.32
C ARG A 47 -3.95 17.56 5.47
N VAL A 48 -4.20 16.26 5.63
CA VAL A 48 -3.15 15.24 5.80
C VAL A 48 -3.07 14.37 4.54
N PRO A 49 -1.95 14.38 3.81
CA PRO A 49 -1.73 13.42 2.73
C PRO A 49 -1.49 12.02 3.30
N ALA A 50 -1.71 11.00 2.47
CA ALA A 50 -1.58 9.59 2.83
C ALA A 50 -1.15 8.78 1.60
N THR A 51 -0.73 7.53 1.82
CA THR A 51 -0.43 6.58 0.73
C THR A 51 -1.49 5.48 0.71
N PHE A 52 -2.11 5.27 -0.46
CA PHE A 52 -3.09 4.21 -0.69
C PHE A 52 -2.43 3.08 -1.49
N PHE A 53 -2.21 1.93 -0.88
CA PHE A 53 -1.78 0.72 -1.57
C PHE A 53 -3.01 0.03 -2.18
N VAL A 54 -3.15 0.15 -3.50
CA VAL A 54 -4.36 -0.28 -4.21
C VAL A 54 -4.18 -1.59 -4.96
N ILE A 55 -5.23 -2.39 -4.97
CA ILE A 55 -5.31 -3.65 -5.72
C ILE A 55 -5.71 -3.34 -7.16
N GLY A 56 -4.93 -3.84 -8.12
CA GLY A 56 -5.10 -3.52 -9.54
C GLY A 56 -6.48 -3.90 -10.12
N THR A 57 -7.09 -5.00 -9.66
CA THR A 57 -8.46 -5.38 -10.07
C THR A 57 -9.52 -4.40 -9.56
N TYR A 58 -9.31 -3.74 -8.43
CA TYR A 58 -10.25 -2.74 -7.89
C TYR A 58 -10.07 -1.39 -8.58
N VAL A 59 -8.84 -1.03 -8.91
CA VAL A 59 -8.49 0.18 -9.70
C VAL A 59 -9.30 0.25 -11.00
N ALA A 60 -9.37 -0.86 -11.74
CA ALA A 60 -10.06 -0.91 -13.04
C ALA A 60 -11.56 -0.55 -12.93
N ASN A 61 -12.19 -0.88 -11.79
CA ASN A 61 -13.59 -0.62 -11.53
C ASN A 61 -13.85 0.75 -10.87
N GLN A 62 -12.80 1.41 -10.37
CA GLN A 62 -12.90 2.64 -9.59
C GLN A 62 -11.90 3.72 -10.05
N PRO A 63 -11.80 4.03 -11.36
CA PRO A 63 -10.80 4.97 -11.86
C PRO A 63 -11.02 6.41 -11.35
N GLU A 64 -12.26 6.78 -11.00
CA GLU A 64 -12.55 8.07 -10.38
C GLU A 64 -11.93 8.21 -8.99
N LEU A 65 -11.92 7.14 -8.19
CA LEU A 65 -11.28 7.20 -6.87
C LEU A 65 -9.77 7.34 -6.98
N ILE A 66 -9.15 6.73 -7.98
CA ILE A 66 -7.72 6.92 -8.25
C ILE A 66 -7.43 8.37 -8.65
N ARG A 67 -8.23 8.96 -9.54
CA ARG A 67 -8.09 10.37 -9.91
C ARG A 67 -8.27 11.29 -8.71
N ARG A 68 -9.26 11.00 -7.86
CA ARG A 68 -9.54 11.76 -6.64
C ARG A 68 -8.35 11.71 -5.68
N MET A 69 -7.79 10.52 -5.41
CA MET A 69 -6.60 10.36 -4.58
C MET A 69 -5.45 11.27 -5.06
N VAL A 70 -5.16 11.24 -6.37
CA VAL A 70 -4.09 12.05 -6.96
C VAL A 70 -4.40 13.55 -6.88
N ALA A 71 -5.64 13.95 -7.19
CA ALA A 71 -6.06 15.34 -7.17
C ALA A 71 -6.03 15.96 -5.76
N GLU A 72 -6.31 15.16 -4.73
CA GLU A 72 -6.27 15.56 -3.31
C GLU A 72 -4.85 15.48 -2.70
N GLY A 73 -3.85 15.08 -3.49
CA GLY A 73 -2.45 15.08 -3.07
C GLY A 73 -1.99 13.82 -2.34
N HIS A 74 -2.74 12.72 -2.45
CA HIS A 74 -2.36 11.42 -1.92
C HIS A 74 -1.46 10.65 -2.90
N GLU A 75 -0.63 9.77 -2.36
CA GLU A 75 0.10 8.79 -3.17
C GLU A 75 -0.80 7.58 -3.45
N VAL A 76 -0.77 7.11 -4.71
CA VAL A 76 -1.33 5.81 -5.10
C VAL A 76 -0.19 4.84 -5.35
N ALA A 77 -0.14 3.77 -4.56
CA ALA A 77 0.92 2.77 -4.52
C ALA A 77 0.41 1.37 -4.88
N ASN A 78 1.33 0.45 -5.18
CA ASN A 78 1.02 -0.87 -5.72
C ASN A 78 0.75 -1.90 -4.60
N HIS A 79 -0.39 -2.59 -4.65
CA HIS A 79 -0.73 -3.69 -3.75
C HIS A 79 -1.04 -5.00 -4.50
N THR A 80 -0.29 -5.27 -5.56
CA THR A 80 -0.51 -6.37 -6.52
C THR A 80 -1.82 -6.25 -7.32
N MET A 81 -2.01 -7.15 -8.28
CA MET A 81 -3.15 -7.10 -9.17
C MET A 81 -4.36 -7.76 -8.54
N THR A 82 -4.16 -8.92 -7.89
CA THR A 82 -5.24 -9.77 -7.37
C THR A 82 -5.11 -10.10 -5.88
N HIS A 83 -4.10 -9.54 -5.20
CA HIS A 83 -3.83 -9.76 -3.77
C HIS A 83 -3.51 -11.23 -3.38
N PRO A 84 -2.64 -11.95 -4.10
CA PRO A 84 -2.23 -13.30 -3.70
C PRO A 84 -1.13 -13.26 -2.62
N ASP A 85 -0.96 -14.38 -1.92
CA ASP A 85 0.25 -14.63 -1.14
C ASP A 85 1.41 -14.90 -2.10
N LEU A 86 2.21 -13.87 -2.39
CA LEU A 86 3.31 -13.94 -3.34
C LEU A 86 4.41 -14.96 -2.96
N SER A 87 4.47 -15.42 -1.71
CA SER A 87 5.43 -16.47 -1.32
C SER A 87 5.07 -17.85 -1.89
N ARG A 88 3.82 -17.99 -2.35
CA ARG A 88 3.25 -19.23 -2.92
C ARG A 88 3.09 -19.17 -4.44
N CYS A 89 3.42 -18.03 -5.05
CA CYS A 89 3.37 -17.81 -6.49
C CYS A 89 4.68 -18.24 -7.15
N GLU A 90 4.59 -18.67 -8.41
CA GLU A 90 5.78 -18.87 -9.24
C GLU A 90 6.40 -17.50 -9.63
N PRO A 91 7.71 -17.42 -9.96
CA PRO A 91 8.37 -16.15 -10.25
C PRO A 91 7.70 -15.33 -11.38
N ALA A 92 7.15 -15.99 -12.40
CA ALA A 92 6.42 -15.33 -13.47
C ALA A 92 5.10 -14.70 -12.99
N GLU A 93 4.41 -15.36 -12.06
CA GLU A 93 3.17 -14.86 -11.47
C GLU A 93 3.45 -13.66 -10.55
N VAL A 94 4.52 -13.71 -9.75
CA VAL A 94 4.97 -12.55 -8.95
C VAL A 94 5.25 -11.34 -9.85
N HIS A 95 5.95 -11.56 -10.95
CA HIS A 95 6.23 -10.52 -11.94
C HIS A 95 4.95 -9.93 -12.53
N ASP A 96 4.01 -10.78 -12.96
CA ASP A 96 2.77 -10.32 -13.57
C ASP A 96 1.88 -9.57 -12.58
N GLU A 97 1.74 -10.05 -11.34
CA GLU A 97 1.02 -9.39 -10.26
C GLU A 97 1.54 -7.97 -9.99
N VAL A 98 2.86 -7.80 -9.95
CA VAL A 98 3.48 -6.50 -9.70
C VAL A 98 3.27 -5.56 -10.90
N LEU A 99 3.60 -6.01 -12.11
CA LEU A 99 3.65 -5.13 -13.28
C LEU A 99 2.25 -4.79 -13.83
N THR A 100 1.31 -5.74 -13.79
CA THR A 100 -0.07 -5.48 -14.26
C THR A 100 -0.78 -4.49 -13.34
N ALA A 101 -0.56 -4.56 -12.02
CA ALA A 101 -1.10 -3.59 -11.07
C ALA A 101 -0.59 -2.16 -11.34
N SER A 102 0.72 -1.97 -11.52
CA SER A 102 1.29 -0.66 -11.88
C SER A 102 0.74 -0.13 -13.20
N ARG A 103 0.48 -1.01 -14.18
CA ARG A 103 -0.16 -0.63 -15.46
C ARG A 103 -1.62 -0.23 -15.25
N ALA A 104 -2.38 -0.96 -14.43
CA ALA A 104 -3.77 -0.64 -14.12
C ALA A 104 -3.87 0.75 -13.47
N ILE A 105 -3.02 1.04 -12.47
CA ILE A 105 -2.98 2.34 -11.78
C ILE A 105 -2.74 3.49 -12.77
N ARG A 106 -1.69 3.38 -13.60
CA ARG A 106 -1.38 4.38 -14.63
C ARG A 106 -2.46 4.54 -15.69
N SER A 107 -3.18 3.46 -15.99
CA SER A 107 -4.27 3.49 -16.98
C SER A 107 -5.50 4.21 -16.42
N ALA A 108 -5.79 4.05 -15.13
CA ALA A 108 -6.86 4.76 -14.44
C ALA A 108 -6.56 6.26 -14.26
N CYS A 109 -5.29 6.60 -14.01
CA CYS A 109 -4.82 7.98 -13.91
C CYS A 109 -3.35 8.08 -14.36
N PRO A 110 -3.05 8.72 -15.51
CA PRO A 110 -1.67 8.85 -16.01
C PRO A 110 -0.70 9.55 -15.05
N GLN A 111 -1.22 10.40 -14.17
CA GLN A 111 -0.47 11.11 -13.13
C GLN A 111 -0.18 10.23 -11.91
N ALA A 112 -0.89 9.12 -11.72
CA ALA A 112 -0.57 8.14 -10.70
C ALA A 112 0.66 7.34 -11.14
N LEU A 113 1.81 7.67 -10.56
CA LEU A 113 3.10 7.02 -10.81
C LEU A 113 3.51 6.23 -9.57
N PRO A 114 3.13 4.95 -9.43
CA PRO A 114 3.48 4.14 -8.26
C PRO A 114 5.00 4.07 -8.11
N ARG A 115 5.50 4.45 -6.92
CA ARG A 115 6.91 4.33 -6.53
C ARG A 115 7.09 3.35 -5.38
N HIS A 116 6.02 3.03 -4.69
CA HIS A 116 6.01 2.12 -3.55
C HIS A 116 5.15 0.89 -3.84
N MET A 117 5.53 -0.21 -3.22
CA MET A 117 4.77 -1.45 -3.19
C MET A 117 4.68 -1.98 -1.78
N ARG A 118 3.51 -2.52 -1.42
CA ARG A 118 3.36 -3.36 -0.24
C ARG A 118 2.93 -4.76 -0.69
N ALA A 119 3.63 -5.79 -0.23
CA ALA A 119 3.23 -7.17 -0.50
C ALA A 119 2.00 -7.54 0.35
N PRO A 120 1.00 -8.24 -0.22
CA PRO A 120 -0.12 -8.80 0.52
C PRO A 120 0.32 -9.54 1.79
N TYR A 121 -0.46 -9.38 2.85
CA TYR A 121 -0.19 -9.95 4.18
C TYR A 121 1.14 -9.53 4.82
N GLY A 122 1.86 -8.58 4.20
CA GLY A 122 3.20 -8.17 4.62
C GLY A 122 4.28 -9.25 4.40
N ILE A 123 4.02 -10.26 3.57
CA ILE A 123 4.95 -11.37 3.33
C ILE A 123 5.92 -11.00 2.21
N TRP A 124 7.21 -10.93 2.55
CA TRP A 124 8.28 -10.61 1.61
C TRP A 124 9.27 -11.77 1.45
N THR A 125 9.60 -12.08 0.19
CA THR A 125 10.68 -13.00 -0.18
C THR A 125 11.75 -12.25 -0.99
N GLN A 126 12.91 -12.88 -1.23
CA GLN A 126 13.97 -12.29 -2.05
C GLN A 126 13.49 -12.02 -3.47
N ASP A 127 12.69 -12.94 -4.03
CA ASP A 127 12.13 -12.79 -5.36
C ASP A 127 11.13 -11.64 -5.44
N VAL A 128 10.28 -11.47 -4.43
CA VAL A 128 9.33 -10.34 -4.38
C VAL A 128 10.08 -9.01 -4.27
N LEU A 129 11.10 -8.92 -3.39
CA LEU A 129 11.92 -7.71 -3.27
C LEU A 129 12.67 -7.39 -4.55
N ALA A 130 13.30 -8.38 -5.17
CA ALA A 130 14.05 -8.21 -6.41
C ALA A 130 13.13 -7.81 -7.57
N THR A 131 11.95 -8.41 -7.66
CA THR A 131 10.93 -8.07 -8.67
C THR A 131 10.43 -6.64 -8.48
N SER A 132 10.12 -6.26 -7.24
CA SER A 132 9.71 -4.89 -6.90
C SER A 132 10.79 -3.87 -7.29
N ALA A 133 12.04 -4.12 -6.92
CA ALA A 133 13.16 -3.24 -7.24
C ALA A 133 13.40 -3.12 -8.75
N LYS A 134 13.33 -4.24 -9.50
CA LYS A 134 13.42 -4.23 -10.97
C LYS A 134 12.28 -3.44 -11.63
N ALA A 135 11.09 -3.45 -11.01
CA ALA A 135 9.95 -2.64 -11.45
C ALA A 135 10.03 -1.17 -11.01
N GLY A 136 11.11 -0.76 -10.32
CA GLY A 136 11.27 0.61 -9.79
C GLY A 136 10.40 0.92 -8.57
N LEU A 137 9.91 -0.11 -7.87
CA LEU A 137 9.06 0.00 -6.70
C LEU A 137 9.86 -0.26 -5.42
N ALA A 138 9.86 0.71 -4.51
CA ALA A 138 10.39 0.52 -3.18
C ALA A 138 9.41 -0.29 -2.33
N ALA A 139 9.90 -1.37 -1.73
CA ALA A 139 9.14 -2.18 -0.79
C ALA A 139 8.82 -1.37 0.47
N VAL A 140 7.55 -1.38 0.89
CA VAL A 140 7.01 -0.70 2.07
C VAL A 140 6.28 -1.66 2.99
N HIS A 141 6.66 -1.65 4.26
CA HIS A 141 5.97 -2.36 5.33
C HIS A 141 5.32 -1.37 6.30
N TRP A 142 4.93 -1.82 7.48
CA TRP A 142 4.42 -0.97 8.56
C TRP A 142 5.24 -1.19 9.85
N SER A 143 5.19 -0.20 10.74
CA SER A 143 5.70 -0.30 12.12
C SER A 143 4.57 -0.45 13.15
N VAL A 144 3.36 0.02 12.82
CA VAL A 144 2.17 -0.02 13.67
C VAL A 144 1.03 -0.66 12.87
N ASP A 145 0.38 -1.67 13.45
CA ASP A 145 -0.77 -2.37 12.86
C ASP A 145 -1.94 -2.34 13.86
N PRO A 146 -2.98 -1.53 13.61
CA PRO A 146 -4.15 -1.47 14.47
C PRO A 146 -5.09 -2.67 14.33
N ARG A 147 -4.86 -3.57 13.36
CA ARG A 147 -5.71 -4.72 13.03
C ARG A 147 -7.19 -4.35 12.86
N ASP A 148 -7.44 -3.22 12.22
CA ASP A 148 -8.78 -2.70 11.93
C ASP A 148 -9.63 -3.67 11.10
N TRP A 149 -9.01 -4.46 10.22
CA TRP A 149 -9.63 -5.56 9.48
C TRP A 149 -10.33 -6.61 10.37
N ALA A 150 -9.88 -6.79 11.62
CA ALA A 150 -10.50 -7.69 12.59
C ALA A 150 -11.71 -7.06 13.31
N ARG A 151 -12.06 -5.81 12.97
CA ARG A 151 -13.13 -5.01 13.58
C ARG A 151 -13.06 -4.96 15.12
N PRO A 152 -11.92 -4.60 15.72
CA PRO A 152 -11.73 -4.64 17.18
C PRO A 152 -12.48 -3.53 17.94
N GLY A 153 -13.17 -2.63 17.23
CA GLY A 153 -13.82 -1.44 17.78
C GLY A 153 -12.92 -0.20 17.75
N VAL A 154 -13.54 0.99 17.71
CA VAL A 154 -12.87 2.29 17.53
C VAL A 154 -11.83 2.54 18.62
N ASP A 155 -12.18 2.39 19.89
CA ASP A 155 -11.28 2.67 21.02
C ASP A 155 -10.02 1.80 20.98
N ARG A 156 -10.15 0.55 20.51
CA ARG A 156 -9.04 -0.37 20.38
C ARG A 156 -8.10 -0.01 19.24
N ILE A 157 -8.63 0.45 18.12
CA ILE A 157 -7.84 0.99 17.00
C ILE A 157 -7.07 2.22 17.48
N VAL A 158 -7.75 3.19 18.11
CA VAL A 158 -7.14 4.44 18.59
C VAL A 158 -6.04 4.18 19.61
N SER A 159 -6.31 3.37 20.63
CA SER A 159 -5.32 3.05 21.67
C SER A 159 -4.12 2.29 21.12
N SER A 160 -4.31 1.40 20.14
CA SER A 160 -3.21 0.66 19.52
C SER A 160 -2.29 1.57 18.70
N VAL A 161 -2.84 2.59 18.03
CA VAL A 161 -2.06 3.59 17.29
C VAL A 161 -1.33 4.56 18.22
N LEU A 162 -1.98 5.02 19.30
CA LEU A 162 -1.40 6.01 20.22
C LEU A 162 -0.35 5.43 21.18
N ALA A 163 -0.29 4.10 21.35
CA ALA A 163 0.67 3.44 22.22
C ALA A 163 2.03 3.14 21.56
N ALA A 164 2.17 3.46 20.26
CA ALA A 164 3.36 3.15 19.46
C ALA A 164 4.51 4.16 19.61
#